data_AF-A0A7W1J1A6-F1
#
_entry.id   AF-A0A7W1J1A6-F1
#
_cell.length_a   1.000
_cell.length_b   1.000
_cell.length_c   1.000
_cell.angle_alpha   90.00
_cell.angle_beta   90.00
_cell.angle_gamma   90.00
#
_symmetry.space_group_name_H-M   'P 1'
#
loop_
_entity.id
_entity.type
_entity.pdbx_description
1 polymer ?
#
loop_
_entity_poly.entity_id
_entity_poly.type
_entity_poly.pdbx_seq_one_letter_code
_entity_poly.pdbx_strand_id
1 'polypeptide(L)'
;MPETKVTYANFPERELKVVIGPNINAASTKTLRRISIGTYEMTFTQQERGKNTADAARTALNHIAKAMGLTATHDTHRDFVCASSAANAEHKFNVWVTTPFELTQSGHIVWTKYQELTGEGKIGVAFKLSTGFNFEEIEVVIKAAQKNAVVLPEGEPFTLKGNPPPRFAKKAVAVPTTDAAPAAEAEPAAAANEEKPAEG
;
A
#
# COMPACT_ATOMS: atom_id res chain seq x y z
N MET A 1 20.84 19.05 -16.11
CA MET A 1 20.32 17.68 -15.99
C MET A 1 19.02 17.63 -16.77
N PRO A 2 18.75 16.61 -17.60
CA PRO A 2 17.48 16.55 -18.34
C PRO A 2 16.32 16.46 -17.34
N GLU A 3 15.33 17.34 -17.49
CA GLU A 3 14.11 17.31 -16.69
C GLU A 3 13.43 15.96 -16.90
N THR A 4 13.41 15.12 -15.85
CA THR A 4 12.73 13.83 -15.90
C THR A 4 11.24 14.10 -16.11
N LYS A 5 10.74 13.84 -17.31
CA LYS A 5 9.33 14.06 -17.68
C LYS A 5 8.41 13.40 -16.65
N VAL A 6 7.65 14.23 -15.93
CA VAL A 6 6.69 13.76 -14.92
C VAL A 6 5.70 12.80 -15.56
N THR A 7 5.57 11.61 -14.97
CA THR A 7 4.70 10.56 -15.48
C THR A 7 3.54 10.38 -14.53
N TYR A 8 2.31 10.52 -15.03
CA TYR A 8 1.09 10.40 -14.24
C TYR A 8 0.47 9.00 -14.38
N ALA A 9 -0.10 8.50 -13.28
CA ALA A 9 -0.96 7.33 -13.27
C ALA A 9 -2.38 7.71 -13.72
N ASN A 10 -3.07 6.78 -14.36
CA ASN A 10 -4.49 6.86 -14.65
C ASN A 10 -5.28 6.47 -13.39
N PHE A 11 -5.21 7.33 -12.37
CA PHE A 11 -5.89 7.14 -11.11
C PHE A 11 -7.42 7.21 -11.28
N PRO A 12 -8.24 6.42 -10.53
CA PRO A 12 -9.69 6.37 -10.69
C PRO A 12 -10.40 7.72 -10.55
N GLU A 13 -9.92 8.59 -9.65
CA GLU A 13 -10.45 9.94 -9.51
C GLU A 13 -9.75 10.91 -10.47
N ARG A 14 -10.52 11.83 -11.04
CA ARG A 14 -10.00 12.82 -12.00
C ARG A 14 -9.41 14.07 -11.34
N GLU A 15 -9.87 14.40 -10.14
CA GLU A 15 -9.46 15.61 -9.42
C GLU A 15 -8.05 15.48 -8.83
N LEU A 16 -7.76 14.33 -8.19
CA LEU A 16 -6.44 14.06 -7.63
C LEU A 16 -5.48 13.55 -8.71
N LYS A 17 -4.48 14.37 -9.04
CA LYS A 17 -3.37 13.93 -9.90
C LYS A 17 -2.42 13.03 -9.11
N VAL A 18 -2.05 11.90 -9.69
CA VAL A 18 -1.11 10.95 -9.07
C VAL A 18 0.10 10.76 -9.98
N VAL A 19 1.29 11.08 -9.47
CA VAL A 19 2.57 10.90 -10.15
C VAL A 19 3.16 9.54 -9.82
N ILE A 20 3.67 8.85 -10.83
CA ILE A 20 4.45 7.63 -10.70
C ILE A 20 5.85 8.04 -10.26
N GLY A 21 6.16 7.84 -8.98
CA GLY A 21 7.46 8.18 -8.41
C GLY A 21 8.57 7.20 -8.77
N PRO A 22 9.80 7.47 -8.31
CA PRO A 22 10.96 6.63 -8.58
C PRO A 22 10.81 5.25 -7.95
N ASN A 23 11.56 4.28 -8.48
CA ASN A 23 11.61 2.89 -8.01
C ASN A 23 10.31 2.08 -8.20
N ILE A 24 9.35 2.58 -8.98
CA ILE A 24 8.29 1.75 -9.53
C ILE A 24 8.83 1.06 -10.78
N ASN A 25 8.74 -0.27 -10.83
CA ASN A 25 9.29 -1.03 -11.95
C ASN A 25 8.61 -0.66 -13.29
N ALA A 26 9.27 -0.94 -14.41
CA ALA A 26 8.80 -0.55 -15.73
C ALA A 26 7.44 -1.18 -16.11
N ALA A 27 7.19 -2.42 -15.70
CA ALA A 27 5.94 -3.12 -15.98
C ALA A 27 4.75 -2.45 -15.27
N SER A 28 4.88 -2.23 -13.95
CA SER A 28 3.90 -1.48 -13.15
C SER A 28 3.73 -0.07 -13.69
N THR A 29 4.80 0.63 -14.04
CA THR A 29 4.74 1.97 -14.64
C THR A 29 3.91 1.98 -15.93
N LYS A 30 4.12 1.00 -16.82
CA LYS A 30 3.33 0.87 -18.05
C LYS A 30 1.86 0.65 -17.75
N THR A 31 1.55 -0.23 -16.81
CA THR A 31 0.18 -0.59 -16.44
C THR A 31 -0.55 0.57 -15.75
N LEU A 32 0.10 1.26 -14.81
CA LEU A 32 -0.47 2.41 -14.09
C LEU A 32 -0.89 3.56 -15.00
N ARG A 33 -0.27 3.70 -16.18
CA ARG A 33 -0.60 4.73 -17.16
C ARG A 33 -1.79 4.37 -18.05
N ARG A 34 -2.20 3.11 -18.08
CA ARG A 34 -3.20 2.61 -19.02
C ARG A 34 -4.61 2.79 -18.48
N ILE A 35 -5.55 2.90 -19.41
CA ILE A 35 -6.97 2.71 -19.16
C ILE A 35 -7.24 1.21 -19.26
N SER A 36 -8.01 0.67 -18.33
CA SER A 36 -8.40 -0.74 -18.34
C SER A 36 -9.53 -1.00 -19.35
N ILE A 37 -9.67 -2.23 -19.82
CA ILE A 37 -10.72 -2.63 -20.77
C ILE A 37 -12.05 -2.64 -19.99
N GLY A 38 -13.11 -2.01 -20.48
CA GLY A 38 -14.34 -1.84 -19.68
C GLY A 38 -14.92 -3.18 -19.18
N THR A 39 -15.82 -3.14 -18.19
CA THR A 39 -16.40 -4.39 -17.64
C THR A 39 -17.09 -5.27 -18.69
N TYR A 40 -17.69 -4.67 -19.72
CA TYR A 40 -18.33 -5.37 -20.84
C TYR A 40 -17.36 -6.06 -21.80
N GLU A 41 -16.07 -5.69 -21.78
CA GLU A 41 -15.05 -6.26 -22.64
C GLU A 41 -14.35 -7.46 -22.00
N MET A 42 -14.68 -7.76 -20.73
CA MET A 42 -14.05 -8.85 -19.99
C MET A 42 -14.58 -10.21 -20.43
N THR A 43 -13.67 -11.15 -20.67
CA THR A 43 -13.98 -12.58 -20.81
C THR A 43 -14.58 -13.13 -19.52
N PHE A 44 -15.32 -14.24 -19.62
CA PHE A 44 -15.93 -14.90 -18.45
C PHE A 44 -14.92 -15.17 -17.32
N THR A 45 -13.73 -15.69 -17.65
CA THR A 45 -12.67 -15.96 -16.66
C THR A 45 -12.14 -14.69 -16.00
N GLN A 46 -12.06 -13.59 -16.74
CA GLN A 46 -11.68 -12.30 -16.16
C GLN A 46 -12.77 -11.77 -15.22
N GLN A 47 -14.04 -11.93 -15.57
CA GLN A 47 -15.17 -11.52 -14.73
C GLN A 47 -15.18 -12.31 -13.41
N GLU A 48 -14.93 -13.62 -13.45
CA GLU A 48 -14.86 -14.46 -12.26
C GLU A 48 -13.71 -14.05 -11.32
N ARG A 49 -12.50 -13.85 -11.86
CA ARG A 49 -11.35 -13.36 -11.06
C ARG A 49 -11.58 -11.97 -10.49
N GLY A 50 -12.19 -11.09 -11.29
CA GLY A 50 -12.57 -9.76 -10.87
C GLY A 50 -13.59 -9.82 -9.73
N LYS A 51 -14.60 -10.68 -9.82
CA LYS A 51 -15.61 -10.87 -8.77
C LYS A 51 -14.97 -11.35 -7.46
N ASN A 52 -14.09 -12.35 -7.53
CA ASN A 52 -13.37 -12.83 -6.34
C ASN A 52 -12.57 -11.72 -5.67
N THR A 53 -11.92 -10.88 -6.48
CA THR A 53 -11.18 -9.71 -5.96
C THR A 53 -12.11 -8.64 -5.39
N ALA A 54 -13.27 -8.40 -6.01
CA ALA A 54 -14.27 -7.48 -5.50
C ALA A 54 -14.81 -7.93 -4.15
N ASP A 55 -15.12 -9.22 -3.99
CA ASP A 55 -15.60 -9.79 -2.73
C ASP A 55 -14.51 -9.74 -1.64
N ALA A 56 -13.25 -10.00 -2.01
CA ALA A 56 -12.10 -9.79 -1.13
C ALA A 56 -11.95 -8.30 -0.72
N ALA A 57 -12.14 -7.36 -1.65
CA ALA A 57 -12.04 -5.94 -1.38
C ALA A 57 -13.14 -5.46 -0.42
N ARG A 58 -14.38 -5.92 -0.62
CA ARG A 58 -15.49 -5.64 0.29
C ARG A 58 -15.22 -6.20 1.69
N THR A 59 -14.72 -7.43 1.77
CA THR A 59 -14.38 -8.06 3.07
C THR A 59 -13.29 -7.27 3.78
N ALA A 60 -12.20 -6.93 3.09
CA ALA A 60 -11.09 -6.15 3.65
C ALA A 60 -11.55 -4.76 4.12
N LEU A 61 -12.35 -4.06 3.31
CA LEU A 61 -12.87 -2.74 3.67
C LEU A 61 -13.82 -2.80 4.87
N ASN A 62 -14.71 -3.80 4.92
CA ASN A 62 -15.61 -3.99 6.06
C ASN A 62 -14.85 -4.34 7.34
N HIS A 63 -13.77 -5.10 7.24
CA HIS A 63 -12.92 -5.41 8.39
C HIS A 63 -12.28 -4.13 8.98
N ILE A 64 -11.68 -3.29 8.11
CA ILE A 64 -11.15 -1.98 8.51
C ILE A 64 -12.25 -1.06 9.05
N ALA A 65 -13.38 -0.99 8.35
CA ALA A 65 -14.51 -0.16 8.73
C ALA A 65 -15.02 -0.52 10.12
N LYS A 66 -15.19 -1.80 10.43
CA LYS A 66 -15.59 -2.27 11.76
C LYS A 66 -14.58 -1.88 12.83
N ALA A 67 -13.29 -2.04 12.55
CA ALA A 67 -12.23 -1.73 13.51
C ALA A 67 -12.14 -0.22 13.83
N MET A 68 -12.47 0.64 12.86
CA MET A 68 -12.37 2.09 12.96
C MET A 68 -13.73 2.81 13.13
N GLY A 69 -14.83 2.07 13.26
CA GLY A 69 -16.18 2.64 13.35
C GLY A 69 -16.61 3.42 12.10
N LEU A 70 -16.18 3.00 10.91
CA LEU A 70 -16.56 3.60 9.63
C LEU A 70 -17.84 2.98 9.08
N THR A 71 -18.59 3.75 8.31
CA THR A 71 -19.71 3.24 7.51
C THR A 71 -19.23 2.91 6.10
N ALA A 72 -19.34 1.64 5.69
CA ALA A 72 -18.95 1.19 4.36
C ALA A 72 -20.11 1.32 3.36
N THR A 73 -19.77 1.75 2.14
CA THR A 73 -20.65 1.80 0.96
C THR A 73 -19.99 1.09 -0.21
N HIS A 74 -20.81 0.49 -1.07
CA HIS A 74 -20.35 -0.28 -2.21
C HIS A 74 -21.16 0.14 -3.44
N ASP A 75 -20.46 0.63 -4.46
CA ASP A 75 -21.05 1.13 -5.69
C ASP A 75 -20.74 0.22 -6.86
N THR A 76 -21.68 0.15 -7.81
CA THR A 76 -21.44 -0.44 -9.11
C THR A 76 -20.91 0.62 -10.06
N HIS A 77 -19.91 0.28 -10.87
CA HIS A 77 -19.32 1.20 -11.83
C HIS A 77 -19.03 0.48 -13.15
N ARG A 78 -19.19 1.17 -14.28
CA ARG A 78 -18.96 0.57 -15.61
C ARG A 78 -17.47 0.28 -15.87
N ASP A 79 -16.59 1.10 -15.31
CA ASP A 79 -15.14 1.08 -15.55
C ASP A 79 -14.36 0.29 -14.48
N PHE A 80 -15.02 -0.11 -13.38
CA PHE A 80 -14.39 -0.83 -12.27
C PHE A 80 -15.19 -2.08 -11.93
N VAL A 81 -14.50 -3.15 -11.55
CA VAL A 81 -15.16 -4.34 -11.03
C VAL A 81 -15.73 -4.08 -9.63
N CYS A 82 -15.10 -3.18 -8.89
CA CYS A 82 -15.57 -2.74 -7.57
C CYS A 82 -15.16 -1.28 -7.35
N ALA A 83 -16.10 -0.48 -6.87
CA ALA A 83 -15.84 0.81 -6.25
C ALA A 83 -16.48 0.77 -4.87
N SER A 84 -15.72 1.06 -3.83
CA SER A 84 -16.22 1.01 -2.45
C SER A 84 -15.59 2.10 -1.62
N SER A 85 -16.31 2.58 -0.62
CA SER A 85 -15.78 3.58 0.30
C SER A 85 -16.17 3.24 1.73
N ALA A 86 -15.39 3.70 2.69
CA ALA A 86 -15.74 3.64 4.09
C ALA A 86 -15.34 4.95 4.77
N ALA A 87 -16.27 5.58 5.47
CA ALA A 87 -16.00 6.87 6.10
C ALA A 87 -16.67 7.04 7.47
N ASN A 88 -16.09 7.89 8.29
CA ASN A 88 -16.69 8.50 9.48
C ASN A 88 -16.38 10.01 9.47
N ALA A 89 -16.45 10.68 10.62
CA ALA A 89 -16.13 12.10 10.73
C ALA A 89 -14.64 12.42 10.53
N GLU A 90 -13.74 11.47 10.77
CA GLU A 90 -12.28 11.70 10.84
C GLU A 90 -11.53 11.13 9.63
N HIS A 91 -12.06 10.06 9.05
CA HIS A 91 -11.35 9.24 8.07
C HIS A 91 -12.27 8.84 6.93
N LYS A 92 -11.71 8.79 5.72
CA LYS A 92 -12.35 8.23 4.55
C LYS A 92 -11.37 7.36 3.77
N PHE A 93 -11.80 6.16 3.45
CA PHE A 93 -11.12 5.24 2.56
C PHE A 93 -11.94 5.04 1.31
N ASN A 94 -11.26 4.97 0.16
CA ASN A 94 -11.85 4.59 -1.11
C ASN A 94 -11.01 3.48 -1.72
N VAL A 95 -11.67 2.40 -2.14
CA VAL A 95 -11.05 1.23 -2.76
C VAL A 95 -11.67 1.04 -4.14
N TRP A 96 -10.81 0.90 -5.15
CA TRP A 96 -11.24 0.57 -6.51
C TRP A 96 -10.49 -0.66 -7.00
N VAL A 97 -11.23 -1.57 -7.63
CA VAL A 97 -10.69 -2.72 -8.33
C VAL A 97 -10.89 -2.47 -9.82
N THR A 98 -9.79 -2.24 -10.54
CA THR A 98 -9.86 -2.05 -11.99
C THR A 98 -10.28 -3.34 -12.69
N THR A 99 -10.79 -3.20 -13.89
CA THR A 99 -10.80 -4.30 -14.84
C THR A 99 -9.36 -4.58 -15.34
N PRO A 100 -9.12 -5.70 -16.04
CA PRO A 100 -7.83 -5.97 -16.68
C PRO A 100 -7.48 -4.95 -17.78
N PHE A 101 -6.22 -4.93 -18.23
CA PHE A 101 -5.75 -3.94 -19.22
C PHE A 101 -5.75 -4.45 -20.67
N GLU A 102 -5.81 -5.75 -20.86
CA GLU A 102 -5.79 -6.41 -22.18
C GLU A 102 -6.65 -7.67 -22.11
N LEU A 103 -7.33 -8.03 -23.20
CA LEU A 103 -8.27 -9.16 -23.27
C LEU A 103 -7.63 -10.51 -22.90
N THR A 104 -6.33 -10.67 -23.15
CA THR A 104 -5.58 -11.91 -22.89
C THR A 104 -4.90 -11.92 -21.52
N GLN A 105 -4.97 -10.83 -20.75
CA GLN A 105 -4.35 -10.71 -19.44
C GLN A 105 -5.40 -10.62 -18.35
N SER A 106 -5.15 -11.24 -17.20
CA SER A 106 -6.05 -11.11 -16.03
C SER A 106 -5.51 -10.14 -14.96
N GLY A 107 -4.36 -9.51 -15.22
CA GLY A 107 -3.75 -8.58 -14.29
C GLY A 107 -4.60 -7.31 -14.14
N HIS A 108 -4.91 -6.94 -12.90
CA HIS A 108 -5.70 -5.76 -12.56
C HIS A 108 -5.15 -5.08 -11.30
N ILE A 109 -5.54 -3.82 -11.10
CA ILE A 109 -5.03 -3.00 -10.00
C ILE A 109 -6.10 -2.89 -8.92
N VAL A 110 -5.68 -3.05 -7.66
CA VAL A 110 -6.41 -2.54 -6.51
C VAL A 110 -5.80 -1.19 -6.16
N TRP A 111 -6.59 -0.13 -6.28
CA TRP A 111 -6.26 1.21 -5.83
C TRP A 111 -6.89 1.46 -4.47
N THR A 112 -6.16 2.16 -3.60
CA THR A 112 -6.73 2.69 -2.38
C THR A 112 -6.30 4.12 -2.15
N LYS A 113 -7.25 4.94 -1.72
CA LYS A 113 -7.03 6.30 -1.25
C LYS A 113 -7.52 6.42 0.19
N TYR A 114 -6.72 7.09 1.00
CA TYR A 114 -7.07 7.51 2.34
C TYR A 114 -7.14 9.04 2.35
N GLN A 115 -8.13 9.57 3.07
CA GLN A 115 -8.27 10.97 3.39
C GLN A 115 -8.53 11.11 4.88
N GLU A 116 -7.74 11.96 5.52
CA GLU A 116 -8.02 12.49 6.85
C GLU A 116 -8.97 13.68 6.68
N LEU A 117 -10.15 13.61 7.30
CA LEU A 117 -11.22 14.60 7.20
C LEU A 117 -11.17 15.63 8.33
N THR A 118 -10.52 15.29 9.45
CA THR A 118 -10.29 16.18 10.59
C THR A 118 -8.80 16.41 10.78
N GLY A 119 -8.40 17.65 11.09
CA GLY A 119 -6.98 17.99 11.28
C GLY A 119 -6.34 18.55 10.01
N GLU A 120 -5.17 18.02 9.63
CA GLU A 120 -4.31 18.60 8.58
C GLU A 120 -4.73 18.22 7.15
N GLY A 121 -5.78 17.42 6.98
CA GLY A 121 -6.30 17.07 5.65
C GLY A 121 -5.38 16.15 4.86
N LYS A 122 -4.68 15.22 5.52
CA LYS A 122 -3.72 14.31 4.86
C LYS A 122 -4.38 13.43 3.81
N ILE A 123 -3.71 13.28 2.67
CA ILE A 123 -4.11 12.38 1.59
C ILE A 123 -3.03 11.33 1.39
N GLY A 124 -3.44 10.07 1.25
CA GLY A 124 -2.56 8.95 0.98
C GLY A 124 -3.11 8.08 -0.14
N VAL A 125 -2.24 7.62 -1.04
CA VAL A 125 -2.59 6.70 -2.12
C VAL A 125 -1.66 5.49 -2.09
N ALA A 126 -2.23 4.31 -2.31
CA ALA A 126 -1.50 3.06 -2.51
C ALA A 126 -2.14 2.23 -3.62
N PHE A 127 -1.36 1.30 -4.17
CA PHE A 127 -1.85 0.35 -5.16
C PHE A 127 -1.14 -0.98 -5.04
N LYS A 128 -1.76 -2.03 -5.58
CA LYS A 128 -1.09 -3.29 -5.89
C LYS A 128 -1.62 -3.83 -7.22
N LEU A 129 -0.71 -4.36 -8.03
CA LEU A 129 -1.02 -5.03 -9.31
C LEU A 129 -0.83 -6.53 -9.12
N SER A 130 -1.86 -7.31 -9.43
CA SER A 130 -1.83 -8.78 -9.36
C SER A 130 -2.84 -9.37 -10.34
N THR A 131 -2.79 -10.68 -10.55
CA THR A 131 -3.80 -11.43 -11.31
C THR A 131 -4.99 -11.86 -10.46
N GLY A 132 -4.90 -11.70 -9.15
CA GLY A 132 -5.92 -11.99 -8.15
C GLY A 132 -5.44 -11.54 -6.78
N PHE A 133 -6.39 -11.38 -5.85
CA PHE A 133 -6.12 -10.88 -4.51
C PHE A 133 -6.95 -11.65 -3.49
N ASN A 134 -6.38 -11.87 -2.32
CA ASN A 134 -7.14 -12.21 -1.13
C ASN A 134 -7.43 -10.96 -0.27
N PHE A 135 -8.26 -11.11 0.76
CA PHE A 135 -8.66 -9.96 1.58
C PHE A 135 -7.49 -9.36 2.39
N GLU A 136 -6.57 -10.20 2.90
CA GLU A 136 -5.41 -9.77 3.69
C GLU A 136 -4.47 -8.89 2.87
N GLU A 137 -4.23 -9.28 1.62
CA GLU A 137 -3.42 -8.51 0.68
C GLU A 137 -4.02 -7.14 0.40
N ILE A 138 -5.35 -7.05 0.26
CA ILE A 138 -6.04 -5.77 0.04
C ILE A 138 -6.01 -4.92 1.31
N GLU A 139 -6.17 -5.53 2.47
CA GLU A 139 -6.08 -4.84 3.75
C GLU A 139 -4.70 -4.19 3.95
N VAL A 140 -3.63 -4.87 3.54
CA VAL A 140 -2.27 -4.29 3.52
C VAL A 140 -2.20 -3.07 2.60
N VAL A 141 -2.85 -3.09 1.43
CA VAL A 141 -2.91 -1.93 0.52
C VAL A 141 -3.68 -0.77 1.14
N ILE A 142 -4.81 -1.05 1.82
CA ILE A 142 -5.61 -0.03 2.51
C ILE A 142 -4.78 0.65 3.61
N LYS A 143 -4.13 -0.14 4.46
CA LYS A 143 -3.25 0.35 5.52
C LYS A 143 -2.04 1.09 4.96
N ALA A 144 -1.51 0.66 3.81
CA ALA A 144 -0.41 1.36 3.15
C ALA A 144 -0.84 2.75 2.66
N ALA A 145 -2.06 2.93 2.16
CA ALA A 145 -2.56 4.24 1.76
C ALA A 145 -2.58 5.20 2.96
N GLN A 146 -3.09 4.76 4.11
CA GLN A 146 -3.08 5.55 5.35
C GLN A 146 -1.66 5.87 5.83
N LYS A 147 -0.76 4.88 5.83
CA LYS A 147 0.65 5.08 6.21
C LYS A 147 1.38 6.06 5.29
N ASN A 148 1.02 6.09 4.02
CA ASN A 148 1.62 6.97 3.03
C ASN A 148 1.00 8.37 3.03
N ALA A 149 0.03 8.65 3.91
CA ALA A 149 -0.68 9.91 3.92
C ALA A 149 0.23 11.08 4.27
N VAL A 150 0.15 12.14 3.47
CA VAL A 150 0.92 13.37 3.63
C VAL A 150 -0.01 14.56 3.49
N VAL A 151 0.37 15.68 4.09
CA VAL A 151 -0.29 16.97 3.82
C VAL A 151 0.11 17.36 2.40
N LEU A 152 -0.87 17.41 1.51
CA LEU A 152 -0.67 17.73 0.10
C LEU A 152 -1.15 19.17 -0.13
N PRO A 153 -0.29 20.09 -0.57
CA PRO A 153 -0.71 21.44 -0.93
C PRO A 153 -1.75 21.43 -2.05
N GLU A 154 -2.60 22.45 -2.08
CA GLU A 154 -3.68 22.54 -3.07
C GLU A 154 -3.13 22.53 -4.50
N GLY A 155 -3.68 21.65 -5.35
CA GLY A 155 -3.27 21.50 -6.74
C GLY A 155 -1.99 20.69 -6.98
N GLU A 156 -1.26 20.30 -5.93
CA GLU A 156 -0.09 19.43 -6.07
C GLU A 156 -0.48 17.97 -6.29
N PRO A 157 0.29 17.21 -7.09
CA PRO A 157 0.01 15.81 -7.32
C PRO A 157 0.57 14.92 -6.19
N PHE A 158 -0.16 13.86 -5.84
CA PHE A 158 0.35 12.83 -4.93
C PHE A 158 1.41 11.98 -5.65
N THR A 159 2.59 11.80 -5.05
CA THR A 159 3.65 10.97 -5.65
C THR A 159 3.65 9.56 -5.06
N LEU A 160 3.40 8.55 -5.90
CA LEU A 160 3.48 7.14 -5.51
C LEU A 160 4.92 6.74 -5.23
N LYS A 161 5.16 6.17 -4.05
CA LYS A 161 6.47 5.66 -3.66
C LYS A 161 6.61 4.20 -4.10
N GLY A 162 7.59 3.92 -4.96
CA GLY A 162 8.02 2.54 -5.22
C GLY A 162 8.83 1.97 -4.06
N ASN A 163 9.00 0.64 -4.02
CA ASN A 163 9.91 0.03 -3.05
C ASN A 163 11.35 0.17 -3.58
N PRO A 164 12.23 0.96 -2.93
CA PRO A 164 13.61 1.07 -3.36
C PRO A 164 14.29 -0.30 -3.32
N PRO A 165 15.22 -0.62 -4.25
CA PRO A 165 15.96 -1.86 -4.21
C PRO A 165 16.65 -2.05 -2.85
N PRO A 166 16.85 -3.29 -2.35
CA PRO A 166 17.39 -3.54 -1.01
C PRO A 166 18.72 -2.83 -0.69
N ARG A 167 19.51 -2.50 -1.72
CA ARG A 167 20.77 -1.75 -1.59
C ARG A 167 20.59 -0.26 -1.24
N PHE A 168 19.41 0.30 -1.47
CA PHE A 168 19.06 1.70 -1.22
C PHE A 168 18.07 1.90 -0.06
N ALA A 169 17.56 0.82 0.53
CA ALA A 169 16.86 0.88 1.80
C ALA A 169 17.89 1.25 2.87
N LYS A 170 17.96 2.54 3.25
CA LYS A 170 18.79 2.98 4.37
C LYS A 170 18.43 2.11 5.57
N LYS A 171 19.38 1.29 6.03
CA LYS A 171 19.31 0.60 7.33
C LYS A 171 18.88 1.66 8.34
N ALA A 172 17.76 1.43 9.02
CA ALA A 172 17.36 2.29 10.12
C ALA A 172 18.54 2.33 11.09
N VAL A 173 19.20 3.48 11.19
CA VAL A 173 20.24 3.69 12.18
C VAL A 173 19.50 3.72 13.51
N ALA A 174 19.64 2.65 14.29
CA ALA A 174 19.24 2.67 15.68
C ALA A 174 19.97 3.85 16.33
N VAL A 175 19.22 4.83 16.80
CA VAL A 175 19.77 5.94 17.57
C VAL A 175 20.32 5.32 18.86
N PRO A 176 21.64 5.39 19.11
CA PRO A 176 22.17 4.95 20.39
C PRO A 176 21.71 5.97 21.42
N THR A 177 20.91 5.54 22.39
CA THR A 177 20.63 6.32 23.60
C THR A 177 21.94 6.49 24.36
N THR A 178 22.54 7.66 24.23
CA THR A 178 23.50 8.23 25.18
C THR A 178 22.75 8.63 26.45
N ASP A 179 22.92 7.90 27.53
CA ASP A 179 23.40 8.43 28.81
C ASP A 179 23.35 7.37 29.93
N ALA A 180 24.54 6.90 30.32
CA ALA A 180 24.94 6.66 31.71
C ALA A 180 26.43 6.26 31.71
N ALA A 181 27.29 7.22 32.02
CA ALA A 181 28.71 7.04 32.34
C ALA A 181 28.90 6.65 33.83
N PRO A 182 30.12 6.39 34.33
CA PRO A 182 31.15 5.44 33.89
C PRO A 182 31.72 4.60 35.08
N ALA A 183 32.82 3.86 34.80
CA ALA A 183 33.76 3.17 35.71
C ALA A 183 33.40 1.71 36.07
N ALA A 184 34.31 0.73 36.05
CA ALA A 184 35.75 0.72 35.95
C ALA A 184 36.24 -0.59 35.30
N GLU A 185 37.41 -0.52 34.67
CA GLU A 185 38.19 -1.64 34.14
C GLU A 185 38.53 -2.69 35.22
N ALA A 186 38.38 -3.97 34.88
CA ALA A 186 39.28 -5.03 35.31
C ALA A 186 39.10 -6.26 34.40
N GLU A 187 40.08 -6.49 33.54
CA GLU A 187 40.34 -7.79 32.90
C GLU A 187 41.71 -8.28 33.43
N PRO A 188 42.13 -9.54 33.20
CA PRO A 188 41.66 -10.81 33.76
C PRO A 188 42.78 -11.52 34.56
N ALA A 189 42.47 -12.61 35.29
CA ALA A 189 43.49 -13.59 35.68
C ALA A 189 42.93 -15.01 35.90
N ALA A 190 43.36 -15.90 35.00
CA ALA A 190 43.84 -17.27 35.21
C ALA A 190 43.04 -18.28 36.06
N ALA A 191 42.61 -19.34 35.35
CA ALA A 191 42.84 -20.77 35.60
C ALA A 191 42.62 -21.35 37.01
N ALA A 192 41.74 -22.35 37.11
CA ALA A 192 42.10 -23.71 37.55
C ALA A 192 40.90 -24.67 37.42
N ASN A 193 41.25 -25.94 37.35
CA ASN A 193 40.51 -27.13 36.91
C ASN A 193 39.65 -27.77 38.02
N GLU A 194 38.89 -28.80 37.61
CA GLU A 194 38.32 -29.90 38.43
C GLU A 194 37.13 -29.51 39.34
N GLU A 195 36.08 -30.31 39.56
CA GLU A 195 35.87 -31.75 39.46
C GLU A 195 34.35 -32.02 39.40
N LYS A 196 33.95 -33.06 38.66
CA LYS A 196 32.60 -33.66 38.71
C LYS A 196 32.51 -34.52 39.98
N PRO A 197 31.34 -34.70 40.63
CA PRO A 197 30.60 -35.94 40.38
C PRO A 197 29.06 -35.74 40.42
N ALA A 198 28.33 -36.29 39.46
CA ALA A 198 27.58 -37.56 39.55
C ALA A 198 26.22 -37.41 40.26
N GLU A 199 25.17 -37.34 39.44
CA GLU A 199 23.80 -37.71 39.83
C GLU A 199 23.74 -39.21 40.14
N GLY A 200 23.01 -39.54 41.20
CA GLY A 200 22.30 -40.81 41.32
C GLY A 200 20.83 -40.59 40.95
#